data_AF-A0A6A6Y4H0-F1
#
_entry.id   AF-A0A6A6Y4H0-F1
#
_cell.length_a   1.000
_cell.length_b   1.000
_cell.length_c   1.000
_cell.angle_alpha   90.00
_cell.angle_beta   90.00
_cell.angle_gamma   90.00
#
_symmetry.space_group_name_H-M   'P 1'
#
loop_
_entity.id
_entity.type
_entity.pdbx_description
1 polymer ?
#
loop_
_entity_poly.entity_id
_entity_poly.type
_entity_poly.pdbx_seq_one_letter_code
_entity_poly.pdbx_strand_id
1 'polypeptide(L)'
;MSISTQMQNVNVRLCVYLLPIPIAVFYCICILPSEKMTCQSTSGKMVDTLLKSIAENSDAIVADPMGLVSLALNIQSKIILYLLAAAGVLFLNGMILTLLLKRQLKASTKDNAIALKRKKMLRSASLTTIWISVGLVLASSIAISQATGAMAFITQRDTVSTIRITAGKTLSVLQWLTFSFSLIFAVGISAIFQKQGGVIESAGSTGPPRPMAAVGGPPPPPPPPSYFA
;
A
#
# COMPACT_ATOMS: atom_id res chain seq x y z
N MET A 1 -28.30 -19.35 -7.93
CA MET A 1 -27.47 -18.15 -8.19
C MET A 1 -27.35 -17.18 -6.99
N SER A 2 -27.83 -17.52 -5.78
CA SER A 2 -28.02 -16.55 -4.66
C SER A 2 -26.84 -16.41 -3.67
N ILE A 3 -26.00 -17.45 -3.53
CA ILE A 3 -24.99 -17.52 -2.45
C ILE A 3 -23.81 -16.55 -2.68
N SER A 4 -23.44 -16.28 -3.94
CA SER A 4 -22.31 -15.39 -4.26
C SER A 4 -22.56 -13.91 -3.94
N THR A 5 -23.82 -13.48 -3.92
CA THR A 5 -24.22 -12.10 -3.60
C THR A 5 -24.15 -11.84 -2.09
N GLN A 6 -24.41 -12.86 -1.28
CA GLN A 6 -24.41 -12.74 0.17
C GLN A 6 -22.98 -12.55 0.72
N MET A 7 -21.99 -13.28 0.20
CA MET A 7 -20.59 -13.12 0.62
C MET A 7 -19.97 -11.77 0.22
N GLN A 8 -20.39 -11.17 -0.90
CA GLN A 8 -19.88 -9.84 -1.30
C GLN A 8 -20.35 -8.73 -0.37
N ASN A 9 -21.54 -8.86 0.24
CA ASN A 9 -22.08 -7.84 1.15
C ASN A 9 -21.35 -7.84 2.51
N VAL A 10 -20.98 -9.01 3.02
CA VAL A 10 -20.28 -9.14 4.30
C VAL A 10 -18.86 -8.56 4.23
N ASN A 11 -18.11 -8.85 3.17
CA ASN A 11 -16.75 -8.32 3.00
C ASN A 11 -16.72 -6.79 2.84
N VAL A 12 -17.70 -6.21 2.15
CA VAL A 12 -17.79 -4.75 2.00
C VAL A 12 -18.10 -4.09 3.33
N ARG A 13 -19.05 -4.63 4.11
CA ARG A 13 -19.37 -4.11 5.45
C ARG A 13 -18.18 -4.20 6.39
N LEU A 14 -17.48 -5.34 6.43
CA LEU A 14 -16.31 -5.52 7.28
C LEU A 14 -15.20 -4.50 6.95
N CYS A 15 -14.99 -4.23 5.66
CA CYS A 15 -13.99 -3.26 5.19
C CYS A 15 -14.37 -1.82 5.57
N VAL A 16 -15.66 -1.45 5.47
CA VAL A 16 -16.16 -0.13 5.90
C VAL A 16 -16.02 0.06 7.42
N TYR A 17 -16.23 -0.98 8.21
CA TYR A 17 -16.08 -0.91 9.67
C TYR A 17 -14.62 -0.95 10.15
N LEU A 18 -13.72 -1.57 9.40
CA LEU A 18 -12.29 -1.62 9.71
C LEU A 18 -11.55 -0.32 9.36
N LEU A 19 -12.06 0.48 8.42
CA LEU A 19 -11.42 1.72 7.98
C LEU A 19 -11.39 2.87 9.02
N PRO A 20 -12.42 3.09 9.86
CA PRO A 20 -12.39 4.14 10.90
C PRO A 20 -11.63 3.75 12.17
N ILE A 21 -11.41 2.46 12.44
CA ILE A 21 -10.76 1.99 13.68
C ILE A 21 -9.31 2.52 13.83
N PRO A 22 -8.45 2.51 12.79
CA PRO A 22 -7.10 3.08 12.87
C PRO A 22 -7.11 4.59 13.11
N ILE A 23 -8.12 5.29 12.57
CA ILE A 23 -8.25 6.74 12.70
C ILE A 23 -8.55 7.11 14.16
N ALA A 24 -9.41 6.33 14.85
CA ALA A 24 -9.75 6.60 16.24
C ALA A 24 -8.60 6.34 17.23
N VAL A 25 -7.75 5.33 16.96
CA VAL A 25 -6.61 4.95 17.84
C VAL A 25 -5.45 5.95 17.74
N PHE A 26 -5.38 6.74 16.67
CA PHE A 26 -4.28 7.70 16.41
C PHE A 26 -4.24 8.91 17.39
N TYR A 27 -5.26 9.09 18.22
CA TYR A 27 -5.45 10.30 19.04
C TYR A 27 -5.36 10.07 20.56
N CYS A 28 -4.51 9.16 21.04
CA CYS A 28 -4.21 9.08 22.47
C CYS A 28 -2.75 9.44 22.73
N ILE A 29 -2.53 10.41 23.62
CA ILE A 29 -1.22 10.72 24.19
C ILE A 29 -1.24 10.23 25.64
N CYS A 30 -0.21 9.47 26.00
CA CYS A 30 -0.01 9.03 27.38
C CYS A 30 1.23 9.70 27.95
N ILE A 31 1.08 10.27 29.13
CA ILE A 31 2.12 10.99 29.87
C ILE A 31 2.39 10.20 31.14
N LEU A 32 3.66 10.03 31.49
CA LEU A 32 4.10 9.40 32.74
C LEU A 32 4.80 10.43 33.62
N PRO A 33 4.07 11.31 34.32
CA PRO A 33 4.64 12.08 35.42
C PRO A 33 4.74 11.17 36.65
N SER A 34 5.96 10.84 37.09
CA SER A 34 6.26 10.08 38.33
C SER A 34 5.30 8.90 38.63
N GLU A 35 5.54 7.76 37.98
CA GLU A 35 4.89 6.46 38.20
C GLU A 35 3.40 6.31 37.83
N LYS A 36 2.63 7.40 37.70
CA LYS A 36 1.20 7.32 37.31
C LYS A 36 1.00 7.66 35.84
N MET A 37 0.77 6.65 35.00
CA MET A 37 0.46 6.84 33.58
C MET A 37 -0.94 7.45 33.42
N THR A 38 -1.02 8.66 32.86
CA THR A 38 -2.27 9.31 32.47
C THR A 38 -2.36 9.37 30.95
N CYS A 39 -3.33 8.65 30.39
CA CYS A 39 -3.63 8.72 28.96
C CYS A 39 -4.80 9.67 28.74
N GLN A 40 -4.59 10.71 27.93
CA GLN A 40 -5.67 11.56 27.45
C GLN A 40 -5.83 11.39 25.95
N SER A 41 -7.09 11.37 25.51
CA SER A 41 -7.38 11.55 24.10
C SER A 41 -7.10 12.99 23.68
N THR A 42 -6.36 13.15 22.61
CA THR A 42 -6.14 14.43 21.92
C THR A 42 -7.30 14.80 21.00
N SER A 43 -8.26 13.90 20.79
CA SER A 43 -9.42 14.16 19.95
C SER A 43 -10.26 15.30 20.53
N GLY A 44 -10.40 16.39 19.77
CA GLY A 44 -11.25 17.54 20.11
C GLY A 44 -10.67 18.52 21.13
N LYS A 45 -9.43 18.33 21.62
CA LYS A 45 -8.77 19.29 22.51
C LYS A 45 -7.82 20.21 21.74
N MET A 46 -7.84 21.50 22.06
CA MET A 46 -6.85 22.44 21.53
C MET A 46 -5.47 22.17 22.14
N VAL A 47 -4.43 22.48 21.37
CA VAL A 47 -3.02 22.33 21.76
C VAL A 47 -2.75 23.06 23.09
N ASP A 48 -3.34 24.25 23.26
CA ASP A 48 -3.17 25.08 24.46
C ASP A 48 -3.77 24.44 25.71
N THR A 49 -4.94 23.82 25.59
CA THR A 49 -5.55 23.06 26.70
C THR A 49 -4.75 21.82 27.07
N LEU A 50 -4.12 21.18 26.08
CA LEU A 50 -3.24 20.03 26.34
C LEU A 50 -1.97 20.49 27.04
N LEU A 51 -1.30 21.53 26.53
CA LEU A 51 -0.12 22.14 27.12
C LEU A 51 -0.37 22.65 28.54
N LYS A 52 -1.50 23.30 28.77
CA LYS A 52 -1.90 23.76 30.10
C LYS A 52 -2.09 22.58 31.06
N SER A 53 -2.76 21.51 30.62
CA SER A 53 -2.91 20.29 31.41
C SER A 53 -1.57 19.61 31.68
N ILE A 54 -0.57 19.74 30.81
CA ILE A 54 0.76 19.19 31.03
C ILE A 54 1.50 20.05 32.04
N ALA A 55 1.55 21.36 31.82
CA ALA A 55 2.22 22.33 32.67
C ALA A 55 1.70 22.33 34.11
N GLU A 56 0.38 22.20 34.31
CA GLU A 56 -0.24 22.11 35.66
C GLU A 56 0.13 20.82 36.40
N ASN A 57 0.54 19.76 35.69
CA ASN A 57 0.88 18.47 36.29
C ASN A 57 2.40 18.21 36.35
N SER A 58 3.24 19.12 35.86
CA SER A 58 4.69 18.92 35.80
C SER A 58 5.44 20.14 36.37
N ASP A 59 6.11 19.96 37.51
CA ASP A 59 7.02 20.95 38.11
C ASP A 59 8.34 21.13 37.32
N ALA A 60 8.51 20.38 36.22
CA ALA A 60 9.74 20.38 35.43
C ALA A 60 9.78 21.59 34.47
N ILE A 61 10.75 22.48 34.69
CA ILE A 61 11.10 23.59 33.80
C ILE A 61 11.78 23.01 32.56
N VAL A 62 11.00 22.69 31.53
CA VAL A 62 11.56 22.39 30.21
C VAL A 62 11.78 23.72 29.49
N ALA A 63 13.02 23.99 29.06
CA ALA A 63 13.33 25.12 28.21
C ALA A 63 12.80 24.84 26.79
N ASP A 64 11.71 25.50 26.43
CA ASP A 64 11.03 25.48 25.13
C ASP A 64 10.48 24.12 24.61
N PRO A 65 9.63 23.41 25.37
CA PRO A 65 8.89 22.24 24.87
C PRO A 65 7.83 22.62 23.82
N MET A 66 7.50 23.90 23.73
CA MET A 66 6.36 24.40 22.97
C MET A 66 6.60 24.31 21.47
N GLY A 67 7.80 24.68 21.01
CA GLY A 67 8.19 24.56 19.60
C GLY A 67 8.16 23.12 19.09
N LEU A 68 8.72 22.18 19.86
CA LEU A 68 8.87 20.78 19.44
C LEU A 68 7.55 20.01 19.49
N VAL A 69 6.73 20.22 20.53
CA VAL A 69 5.39 19.62 20.65
C VAL A 69 4.46 20.20 19.59
N SER A 70 4.50 21.52 19.34
CA SER A 70 3.69 22.15 18.28
C SER A 70 4.07 21.63 16.90
N LEU A 71 5.38 21.51 16.60
CA LEU A 71 5.85 20.92 15.35
C LEU A 71 5.39 19.47 15.19
N ALA A 72 5.55 18.63 16.23
CA ALA A 72 5.14 17.23 16.19
C ALA A 72 3.62 17.10 15.97
N LEU A 73 2.81 17.89 16.67
CA LEU A 73 1.36 17.92 16.51
C LEU A 73 0.93 18.45 15.13
N ASN A 74 1.64 19.44 14.58
CA ASN A 74 1.35 20.00 13.26
C ASN A 74 1.70 19.00 12.14
N ILE A 75 2.84 18.30 12.24
CA ILE A 75 3.23 17.23 11.31
C ILE A 75 2.25 16.06 11.40
N GLN A 76 1.91 15.62 12.62
CA GLN A 76 1.03 14.48 12.84
C GLN A 76 -0.41 14.76 12.38
N SER A 77 -0.95 15.94 12.68
CA SER A 77 -2.33 16.28 12.32
C SER A 77 -2.52 16.59 10.85
N LYS A 78 -1.58 17.30 10.19
CA LYS A 78 -1.75 17.62 8.77
C LYS A 78 -1.27 16.47 7.88
N ILE A 79 0.00 16.10 7.96
CA ILE A 79 0.62 15.30 6.91
C ILE A 79 0.17 13.84 7.00
N ILE A 80 0.18 13.25 8.20
CA ILE A 80 -0.14 11.83 8.37
C ILE A 80 -1.62 11.56 8.06
N LEU A 81 -2.53 12.44 8.48
CA LEU A 81 -3.95 12.31 8.16
C LEU A 81 -4.21 12.42 6.66
N TYR A 82 -3.60 13.39 5.96
CA TYR A 82 -3.77 13.50 4.51
C TYR A 82 -3.18 12.29 3.77
N LEU A 83 -2.01 11.78 4.19
CA LEU A 83 -1.41 10.58 3.59
C LEU A 83 -2.26 9.33 3.84
N LEU A 84 -2.77 9.14 5.05
CA LEU A 84 -3.60 7.99 5.40
C LEU A 84 -4.95 8.06 4.68
N ALA A 85 -5.57 9.24 4.60
CA ALA A 85 -6.79 9.46 3.83
C ALA A 85 -6.56 9.20 2.34
N ALA A 86 -5.47 9.72 1.76
CA ALA A 86 -5.12 9.49 0.37
C ALA A 86 -4.87 8.00 0.08
N ALA A 87 -4.14 7.30 0.96
CA ALA A 87 -3.92 5.85 0.86
C ALA A 87 -5.23 5.07 0.94
N GLY A 88 -6.13 5.44 1.87
CA GLY A 88 -7.46 4.84 1.99
C GLY A 88 -8.31 5.04 0.72
N VAL A 89 -8.33 6.26 0.17
CA VAL A 89 -9.05 6.56 -1.09
C VAL A 89 -8.47 5.76 -2.26
N LEU A 90 -7.14 5.69 -2.38
CA LEU A 90 -6.47 4.91 -3.43
C LEU A 90 -6.77 3.42 -3.31
N PHE A 91 -6.78 2.88 -2.09
CA PHE A 91 -7.11 1.48 -1.82
C PHE A 91 -8.57 1.16 -2.21
N LEU A 92 -9.52 2.01 -1.79
CA LEU A 92 -10.93 1.88 -2.15
C LEU A 92 -11.14 1.96 -3.67
N ASN A 93 -10.45 2.87 -4.34
CA ASN A 93 -10.51 2.98 -5.79
C ASN A 93 -9.97 1.71 -6.49
N GLY A 94 -8.85 1.16 -5.99
CA GLY A 94 -8.33 -0.14 -6.47
C GLY A 94 -9.33 -1.29 -6.29
N MET A 95 -10.04 -1.32 -5.17
CA MET A 95 -11.11 -2.27 -4.91
C MET A 95 -12.29 -2.12 -5.88
N ILE A 96 -12.76 -0.89 -6.12
CA ILE A 96 -13.85 -0.61 -7.06
C ILE A 96 -13.46 -1.05 -8.47
N LEU A 97 -12.26 -0.72 -8.93
CA LEU A 97 -11.75 -1.15 -10.24
C LEU A 97 -11.72 -2.67 -10.38
N THR A 98 -11.33 -3.38 -9.32
CA THR A 98 -11.31 -4.85 -9.29
C THR A 98 -12.72 -5.43 -9.40
N LEU A 99 -13.69 -4.84 -8.69
CA LEU A 99 -15.09 -5.25 -8.75
C LEU A 99 -15.70 -4.99 -10.14
N LEU A 100 -15.40 -3.84 -10.74
CA LEU A 100 -15.81 -3.51 -12.10
C LEU A 100 -15.23 -4.50 -13.12
N LEU A 101 -13.95 -4.85 -12.99
CA LEU A 101 -13.32 -5.84 -13.85
C LEU A 101 -13.98 -7.22 -13.70
N LYS A 102 -14.27 -7.65 -12.47
CA LYS A 102 -14.99 -8.92 -12.22
C LYS A 102 -16.39 -8.90 -12.86
N ARG A 103 -17.10 -7.78 -12.79
CA ARG A 103 -18.43 -7.62 -13.39
C ARG A 103 -18.35 -7.65 -14.93
N GLN A 104 -17.37 -6.97 -15.51
CA GLN A 104 -17.12 -6.97 -16.96
C GLN A 104 -16.74 -8.36 -17.47
N LEU A 105 -15.89 -9.09 -16.73
CA LEU A 105 -15.53 -10.48 -17.02
C LEU A 105 -16.73 -11.41 -17.07
N LYS A 106 -17.73 -11.19 -16.20
CA LYS A 106 -18.94 -12.01 -16.16
C LYS A 106 -19.93 -11.67 -17.28
N ALA A 107 -19.95 -10.42 -17.75
CA ALA A 107 -20.88 -9.95 -18.77
C ALA A 107 -20.37 -10.13 -20.21
N SER A 108 -19.05 -10.18 -20.41
CA SER A 108 -18.44 -10.24 -21.73
C SER A 108 -18.30 -11.69 -22.23
N THR A 109 -19.38 -12.26 -22.77
CA THR A 109 -19.38 -13.60 -23.39
C THR A 109 -19.09 -13.57 -24.90
N LYS A 110 -19.15 -12.40 -25.54
CA LYS A 110 -18.87 -12.26 -26.99
C LYS A 110 -17.45 -11.75 -27.22
N ASP A 111 -16.68 -12.52 -28.00
CA ASP A 111 -15.31 -12.19 -28.42
C ASP A 111 -15.29 -10.92 -29.26
N ASN A 112 -14.98 -9.80 -28.61
CA ASN A 112 -14.78 -8.52 -29.27
C ASN A 112 -13.32 -8.09 -29.02
N ALA A 113 -12.53 -7.97 -30.09
CA ALA A 113 -11.11 -7.61 -30.00
C ALA A 113 -10.87 -6.29 -29.23
N ILE A 114 -11.80 -5.33 -29.38
CA ILE A 114 -11.79 -4.05 -28.65
C ILE A 114 -11.96 -4.26 -27.13
N ALA A 115 -12.84 -5.19 -26.73
CA ALA A 115 -13.08 -5.52 -25.33
C ALA A 115 -11.86 -6.20 -24.70
N LEU A 116 -11.15 -7.04 -25.45
CA LEU A 116 -9.90 -7.67 -25.00
C LEU A 116 -8.80 -6.64 -24.70
N LYS A 117 -8.59 -5.66 -25.59
CA LYS A 117 -7.62 -4.57 -25.39
C LYS A 117 -7.95 -3.76 -24.14
N ARG A 118 -9.23 -3.39 -23.96
CA ARG A 118 -9.70 -2.64 -22.79
C ARG A 118 -9.53 -3.43 -21.50
N LYS A 119 -9.80 -4.74 -21.52
CA LYS A 119 -9.60 -5.64 -20.38
C LYS A 119 -8.13 -5.75 -19.97
N LYS A 120 -7.19 -5.84 -20.93
CA LYS A 120 -5.74 -5.86 -20.65
C LYS A 120 -5.30 -4.54 -20.01
N MET A 121 -5.76 -3.41 -20.54
CA MET A 121 -5.45 -2.09 -19.98
C MET A 121 -6.01 -1.94 -18.56
N LEU A 122 -7.27 -2.33 -18.32
CA LEU A 122 -7.91 -2.23 -17.01
C LEU A 122 -7.23 -3.13 -15.97
N ARG A 123 -6.83 -4.34 -16.37
CA ARG A 123 -6.05 -5.25 -15.53
C ARG A 123 -4.71 -4.64 -15.15
N SER A 124 -3.96 -4.10 -16.12
CA SER A 124 -2.69 -3.41 -15.85
C SER A 124 -2.88 -2.23 -14.91
N ALA A 125 -3.84 -1.35 -15.20
CA ALA A 125 -4.13 -0.18 -14.38
C ALA A 125 -4.49 -0.56 -12.95
N SER A 126 -5.40 -1.52 -12.75
CA SER A 126 -5.79 -1.97 -11.40
C SER A 126 -4.62 -2.54 -10.60
N LEU A 127 -3.75 -3.30 -11.26
CA LEU A 127 -2.59 -3.91 -10.62
C LEU A 127 -1.57 -2.84 -10.23
N THR A 128 -1.29 -1.89 -11.12
CA THR A 128 -0.41 -0.74 -10.82
C THR A 128 -0.97 0.12 -9.69
N THR A 129 -2.26 0.44 -9.68
CA THR A 129 -2.88 1.24 -8.60
C THR A 129 -2.79 0.54 -7.24
N ILE A 130 -3.02 -0.78 -7.21
CA ILE A 130 -2.88 -1.56 -5.97
C ILE A 130 -1.44 -1.54 -5.47
N TRP A 131 -0.44 -1.75 -6.35
CA TRP A 131 0.97 -1.71 -5.95
C TRP A 131 1.43 -0.31 -5.50
N ILE A 132 0.95 0.75 -6.15
CA ILE A 132 1.20 2.13 -5.71
C ILE A 132 0.62 2.34 -4.31
N SER A 133 -0.59 1.86 -4.04
CA SER A 133 -1.21 1.95 -2.72
C SER A 133 -0.40 1.21 -1.66
N VAL A 134 0.10 -0.01 -1.95
CA VAL A 134 0.96 -0.77 -1.03
C VAL A 134 2.27 -0.01 -0.77
N GLY A 135 2.89 0.53 -1.81
CA GLY A 135 4.10 1.33 -1.70
C GLY A 135 3.91 2.58 -0.85
N LEU A 136 2.79 3.28 -1.00
CA LEU A 136 2.46 4.46 -0.20
C LEU A 136 2.26 4.12 1.28
N VAL A 137 1.57 3.01 1.58
CA VAL A 137 1.42 2.52 2.95
C VAL A 137 2.78 2.15 3.55
N LEU A 138 3.64 1.46 2.79
CA LEU A 138 4.99 1.12 3.25
C LEU A 138 5.84 2.36 3.52
N ALA A 139 5.85 3.32 2.60
CA ALA A 139 6.58 4.58 2.76
C ALA A 139 6.09 5.35 4.00
N SER A 140 4.78 5.37 4.24
CA SER A 140 4.19 5.94 5.45
C SER A 140 4.64 5.20 6.71
N SER A 141 4.66 3.86 6.71
CA SER A 141 5.13 3.06 7.85
C SER A 141 6.58 3.33 8.19
N ILE A 142 7.44 3.44 7.18
CA ILE A 142 8.86 3.76 7.36
C ILE A 142 9.03 5.19 7.90
N ALA A 143 8.33 6.16 7.32
CA ALA A 143 8.40 7.55 7.76
C ALA A 143 7.95 7.71 9.23
N ILE A 144 6.85 7.06 9.62
CA ILE A 144 6.39 7.07 11.01
C ILE A 144 7.40 6.37 11.92
N SER A 145 7.98 5.24 11.51
CA SER A 145 9.00 4.53 12.30
C SER A 145 10.26 5.39 12.52
N GLN A 146 10.71 6.11 11.48
CA GLN A 146 11.86 7.02 11.60
C GLN A 146 11.55 8.24 12.47
N ALA A 147 10.41 8.89 12.27
CA ALA A 147 9.98 10.03 13.09
C ALA A 147 9.84 9.64 14.57
N THR A 148 9.30 8.45 14.82
CA THR A 148 9.15 7.88 16.15
C THR A 148 10.50 7.57 16.80
N GLY A 149 11.44 6.99 16.05
CA GLY A 149 12.80 6.72 16.52
C GLY A 149 13.55 8.02 16.84
N ALA A 150 13.42 9.05 16.00
CA ALA A 150 14.02 10.36 16.23
C ALA A 150 13.46 11.03 17.50
N MET A 151 12.14 11.00 17.71
CA MET A 151 11.53 11.52 18.94
C MET A 151 12.02 10.78 20.18
N ALA A 152 12.08 9.44 20.12
CA ALA A 152 12.60 8.64 21.24
C ALA A 152 14.06 9.01 21.57
N PHE A 153 14.91 9.20 20.55
CA PHE A 153 16.30 9.58 20.72
C PHE A 153 16.47 10.95 21.39
N ILE A 154 15.69 11.96 20.97
CA ILE A 154 15.73 13.30 21.57
C ILE A 154 15.35 13.23 23.05
N THR A 155 14.27 12.50 23.38
CA THR A 155 13.85 12.36 24.79
C THR A 155 14.81 11.59 25.69
N GLN A 156 15.67 10.74 25.12
CA GLN A 156 16.64 9.98 25.89
C GLN A 156 17.90 10.81 26.22
N ARG A 157 18.22 11.81 25.40
CA ARG A 157 19.40 12.67 25.60
C ARG A 157 19.16 13.77 26.62
N ASP A 158 17.94 14.28 26.72
CA ASP A 158 17.56 15.32 27.70
C ASP A 158 17.20 14.68 29.05
N THR A 159 18.22 14.11 29.71
CA THR A 159 18.16 13.43 31.02
C THR A 159 17.62 14.27 32.18
N VAL A 160 17.35 15.56 31.95
CA VAL A 160 16.86 16.50 32.98
C VAL A 160 15.33 16.54 33.06
N SER A 161 14.62 15.95 32.10
CA SER A 161 13.16 15.98 32.06
C SER A 161 12.56 14.59 32.33
N THR A 162 11.76 14.48 33.40
CA THR A 162 11.08 13.26 33.85
C THR A 162 10.04 12.72 32.86
N ILE A 163 9.95 13.31 31.66
CA ILE A 163 8.91 13.05 30.66
C ILE A 163 9.43 12.03 29.65
N ARG A 164 9.09 10.76 29.88
CA ARG A 164 9.39 9.69 28.92
C ARG A 164 8.28 9.59 27.87
N ILE A 165 8.48 10.23 26.71
CA ILE A 165 7.58 10.04 25.56
C ILE A 165 7.87 8.65 24.99
N THR A 166 6.97 7.70 25.29
CA THR A 166 7.05 6.37 24.69
C THR A 166 6.20 6.34 23.44
N ALA A 167 6.86 6.15 22.31
CA ALA A 167 6.21 5.74 21.07
C ALA A 167 5.16 4.64 21.31
N GLY A 168 3.92 4.88 20.91
CA GLY A 168 2.87 3.87 21.02
C GLY A 168 3.24 2.65 20.18
N LYS A 169 3.72 1.56 20.81
CA LYS A 169 4.01 0.28 20.13
C LYS A 169 2.79 -0.20 19.34
N THR A 170 1.59 0.04 19.87
CA THR A 170 0.31 -0.27 19.23
C THR A 170 0.16 0.40 17.86
N LEU A 171 0.61 1.65 17.71
CA LEU A 171 0.52 2.39 16.45
C LEU A 171 1.37 1.72 15.37
N SER A 172 2.61 1.38 15.73
CA SER A 172 3.53 0.68 14.82
C SER A 172 2.96 -0.68 14.40
N VAL A 173 2.46 -1.47 15.35
CA VAL A 173 1.84 -2.77 15.06
C VAL A 173 0.65 -2.65 14.12
N LEU A 174 -0.23 -1.66 14.35
CA LEU A 174 -1.41 -1.46 13.51
C LEU A 174 -1.03 -1.03 12.08
N GLN A 175 0.03 -0.24 11.94
CA GLN A 175 0.51 0.20 10.64
C GLN A 175 1.14 -0.95 9.85
N TRP A 176 1.95 -1.79 10.51
CA TRP A 176 2.50 -3.01 9.91
C TRP A 176 1.41 -4.01 9.53
N LEU A 177 0.39 -4.15 10.37
CA LEU A 177 -0.78 -4.98 10.10
C LEU A 177 -1.54 -4.48 8.86
N THR A 178 -1.73 -3.16 8.73
CA THR A 178 -2.35 -2.55 7.53
C THR A 178 -1.54 -2.86 6.28
N PHE A 179 -0.22 -2.68 6.35
CA PHE A 179 0.69 -3.05 5.26
C PHE A 179 0.58 -4.54 4.88
N SER A 180 0.59 -5.45 5.86
CA SER A 180 0.46 -6.88 5.64
C SER A 180 -0.85 -7.25 4.96
N PHE A 181 -1.97 -6.67 5.39
CA PHE A 181 -3.27 -6.89 4.75
C PHE A 181 -3.30 -6.37 3.31
N SER A 182 -2.76 -5.16 3.06
CA SER A 182 -2.65 -4.61 1.71
C SER A 182 -1.78 -5.49 0.81
N LEU A 183 -0.67 -6.02 1.33
CA LEU A 183 0.22 -6.92 0.60
C LEU A 183 -0.45 -8.26 0.27
N ILE A 184 -1.09 -8.90 1.24
CA ILE A 184 -1.83 -10.15 1.04
C ILE A 184 -2.92 -9.95 -0.01
N PHE A 185 -3.63 -8.83 0.05
CA PHE A 185 -4.66 -8.48 -0.93
C PHE A 185 -4.06 -8.30 -2.33
N ALA A 186 -2.97 -7.54 -2.46
CA ALA A 186 -2.28 -7.32 -3.74
C ALA A 186 -1.78 -8.62 -4.37
N VAL A 187 -1.19 -9.50 -3.56
CA VAL A 187 -0.74 -10.84 -3.98
C VAL A 187 -1.92 -11.70 -4.39
N GLY A 188 -3.00 -11.71 -3.60
CA GLY A 188 -4.21 -12.49 -3.89
C GLY A 188 -4.86 -12.10 -5.23
N ILE A 189 -4.99 -10.79 -5.48
CA ILE A 189 -5.49 -10.27 -6.76
C ILE A 189 -4.55 -10.65 -7.92
N SER A 190 -3.24 -10.53 -7.73
CA SER A 190 -2.25 -10.90 -8.75
C SER A 190 -2.32 -12.40 -9.10
N ALA A 191 -2.49 -13.27 -8.10
CA ALA A 191 -2.61 -14.72 -8.29
C ALA A 191 -3.88 -15.10 -9.07
N ILE A 192 -5.02 -14.46 -8.80
CA ILE A 192 -6.27 -14.69 -9.54
C ILE A 192 -6.08 -14.35 -11.03
N PHE A 193 -5.36 -13.28 -11.31
CA PHE A 193 -5.13 -12.83 -12.67
C PHE A 193 -4.14 -13.72 -13.44
N GLN A 194 -3.09 -14.22 -12.80
CA GLN A 194 -2.13 -15.12 -13.45
C GLN A 194 -2.82 -16.40 -13.95
N LYS A 195 -3.75 -16.99 -13.18
CA LYS A 195 -4.51 -18.17 -13.60
C LYS A 195 -5.34 -17.99 -14.87
N GLN A 196 -5.75 -16.76 -15.19
CA GLN A 196 -6.56 -16.47 -16.39
C GLN A 196 -5.73 -16.12 -17.63
N GLY A 197 -4.42 -15.95 -17.51
CA GLY A 197 -3.54 -15.59 -18.63
C GLY A 197 -2.57 -16.69 -19.07
N GLY A 198 -2.65 -17.88 -18.45
CA GLY A 198 -1.63 -18.94 -18.51
C GLY A 198 -1.92 -20.13 -19.43
N VAL A 199 -2.88 -20.03 -20.35
CA VAL A 199 -2.92 -20.91 -21.52
C VAL A 199 -2.51 -20.07 -22.72
N ILE A 200 -1.25 -19.65 -22.72
CA ILE A 200 -0.51 -19.52 -23.97
C ILE A 200 -0.20 -20.99 -24.27
N GLU A 201 -0.98 -21.67 -25.10
CA GLU A 201 -0.66 -21.81 -26.52
C GLU A 201 0.85 -21.95 -26.79
N SER A 202 1.54 -22.68 -25.91
CA SER A 202 2.72 -23.47 -26.23
C SER A 202 2.29 -24.90 -26.60
N ALA A 203 1.08 -25.06 -27.16
CA ALA A 203 0.88 -26.11 -28.14
C ALA A 203 1.37 -25.49 -29.45
N GLY A 204 2.67 -25.65 -29.71
CA GLY A 204 3.14 -25.60 -31.09
C GLY A 204 2.16 -26.42 -31.90
N SER A 205 1.37 -25.75 -32.72
CA SER A 205 0.67 -26.39 -33.81
C SER A 205 1.75 -27.07 -34.62
N THR A 206 1.89 -28.38 -34.41
CA THR A 206 2.35 -29.33 -35.41
C THR A 206 1.41 -29.20 -36.60
N GLY A 207 1.53 -28.10 -37.34
CA GLY A 207 1.13 -28.09 -38.73
C GLY A 207 1.81 -29.29 -39.38
N PRO A 208 1.09 -30.04 -40.25
CA PRO A 208 1.71 -31.12 -40.99
C PRO A 208 2.99 -30.59 -41.65
N PRO A 209 4.06 -31.40 -41.72
CA PRO A 209 5.34 -30.96 -42.27
C PRO A 209 5.08 -30.34 -43.63
N ARG A 210 5.28 -29.02 -43.74
CA ARG A 210 5.38 -28.40 -45.05
C ARG A 210 6.52 -29.13 -45.76
N PRO A 211 6.31 -29.73 -46.94
CA PRO A 211 7.41 -30.24 -47.72
C PRO A 211 8.40 -29.10 -47.87
N MET A 212 9.66 -29.37 -47.53
CA MET A 212 10.74 -28.42 -47.76
C MET A 212 10.71 -28.12 -49.26
N ALA A 213 10.16 -26.96 -49.62
CA ALA A 213 10.44 -26.37 -50.90
C ALA A 213 11.95 -26.21 -50.90
N ALA A 214 12.62 -27.03 -51.71
CA ALA A 214 14.04 -26.95 -51.94
C ALA A 214 14.37 -25.49 -52.24
N VAL A 215 14.97 -24.83 -51.25
CA VAL A 215 15.59 -23.53 -51.44
C VAL A 215 16.77 -23.84 -52.36
N GLY A 216 16.53 -23.69 -53.65
CA GLY A 216 17.59 -23.66 -54.66
C GLY A 216 18.51 -22.51 -54.30
N GLY A 217 19.59 -22.83 -53.59
CA GLY A 217 20.68 -21.90 -53.38
C GLY A 217 21.26 -21.48 -54.73
N PRO A 218 21.77 -20.25 -54.85
CA PRO A 218 22.49 -19.83 -56.05
C PRO A 218 23.65 -20.80 -56.34
N PRO A 219 23.91 -21.13 -57.61
CA PRO A 219 24.94 -22.08 -57.99
C PRO A 219 26.32 -21.62 -57.46
N PRO A 220 27.19 -22.57 -57.06
CA PRO A 220 28.52 -22.23 -56.61
C PRO A 220 29.31 -21.51 -57.71
N PRO A 221 30.15 -20.52 -57.35
CA PRO A 221 30.96 -19.80 -58.32
C PRO A 221 31.97 -20.74 -59.02
N PRO A 222 32.29 -20.49 -60.30
CA PRO A 222 33.21 -21.32 -61.06
C PRO A 222 34.63 -21.27 -60.44
N PRO A 223 35.39 -22.38 -60.51
CA PRO A 223 36.75 -22.42 -60.02
C PRO A 223 37.68 -21.48 -60.81
N PRO A 224 38.67 -20.87 -60.17
CA PRO A 224 39.63 -19.99 -60.83
C PRO A 224 40.51 -20.76 -61.84
N PRO A 225 40.93 -20.13 -62.95
CA PRO A 225 41.79 -20.75 -63.94
C PRO A 225 43.14 -21.11 -63.33
N SER A 226 43.49 -22.40 -63.37
CA SER A 226 44.84 -22.88 -63.08
C SER A 226 45.77 -22.47 -64.22
N TYR A 227 46.51 -21.38 -64.02
CA TYR A 227 47.68 -21.07 -64.84
C TYR A 227 48.80 -22.02 -64.46
N PHE A 228 49.02 -23.04 -65.29
CA PHE A 228 50.28 -23.78 -65.31
C PHE A 228 51.32 -22.95 -66.08
N ALA A 229 52.41 -22.62 -65.40
CA ALA A 229 53.69 -22.18 -65.96
C ALA A 229 54.78 -23.09 -65.39
#